data_AF-X1NPT8-F1
#
_entry.id   AF-X1NPT8-F1
#
_cell.length_a   1.000
_cell.length_b   1.000
_cell.length_c   1.000
_cell.angle_alpha   90.00
_cell.angle_beta   90.00
_cell.angle_gamma   90.00
#
_symmetry.space_group_name_H-M   'P 1'
#
loop_
_entity.id
_entity.type
_entity.pdbx_description
1 polymer ?
#
loop_
_entity_poly.entity_id
_entity_poly.type
_entity_poly.pdbx_seq_one_letter_code
_entity_poly.pdbx_strand_id
1 'polypeptide(L)'
;YSVIKVKTKKVTRRPAPPFITSTLQQEAWRKLHFTASYTMSIAQQLYEGLPVGDEGRVGLITYMRTDSTRVARSAIVEAREFITSKYGSQFIPPHARSFATIVKGAQEAHEAIRPTKIWRQPSLIKPYLTYAQFRLYELIWKRMVASQMSPASFDNTTVDIQAKCPGSKANYLLRTSSSVITFPGFTILYTESKDEEEGKKSSSLPQLEKDDELELLGLFPEQHFTQPPPRFTEATLIKMLEQQGIGRPSTYAPILSTIQERGYVTKANGSFQPTELGVVVNDLLNKYFPD
;
A
#
# COMPACT_ATOMS: atom_id res chain seq x y z
N TYR A 1 11.50 38.83 -3.23
CA TYR A 1 10.94 37.77 -2.36
C TYR A 1 12.06 37.33 -1.44
N SER A 2 11.79 36.92 -0.19
CA SER A 2 12.88 36.52 0.71
C SER A 2 12.57 35.26 1.49
N VAL A 3 13.58 34.42 1.67
CA VAL A 3 13.47 33.23 2.53
C VAL A 3 13.45 33.67 3.98
N ILE A 4 12.38 33.37 4.71
CA ILE A 4 12.27 33.74 6.13
C ILE A 4 12.55 32.57 7.06
N LYS A 5 12.45 31.34 6.56
CA LYS A 5 12.69 30.13 7.34
C LYS A 5 12.98 28.95 6.44
N VAL A 6 14.07 28.25 6.75
CA VAL A 6 14.39 26.93 6.22
C VAL A 6 14.39 25.94 7.38
N LYS A 7 13.66 24.84 7.23
CA LYS A 7 13.62 23.78 8.24
C LYS A 7 13.81 22.43 7.60
N THR A 8 14.92 21.79 7.91
CA THR A 8 15.20 20.41 7.51
C THR A 8 14.95 19.48 8.70
N LYS A 9 14.19 18.41 8.46
CA LYS A 9 13.95 17.35 9.43
C LYS A 9 14.25 15.99 8.82
N LYS A 10 14.97 15.15 9.58
CA LYS A 10 15.07 13.72 9.29
C LYS A 10 13.73 13.04 9.59
N VAL A 11 13.16 12.40 8.59
CA VAL A 11 11.92 11.63 8.68
C VAL A 11 12.22 10.19 8.29
N THR A 12 11.67 9.23 9.03
CA THR A 12 11.79 7.81 8.67
C THR A 12 10.44 7.26 8.26
N ARG A 13 10.42 6.42 7.22
CA ARG A 13 9.27 5.64 6.80
C ARG A 13 9.54 4.18 7.12
N ARG A 14 8.66 3.57 7.90
CA ARG A 14 8.76 2.15 8.25
C ARG A 14 8.15 1.28 7.14
N PRO A 15 8.67 0.06 6.92
CA PRO A 15 8.02 -0.88 6.02
C PRO A 15 6.65 -1.26 6.57
N ALA A 16 5.74 -1.57 5.64
CA ALA A 16 4.42 -2.06 5.97
C ALA A 16 4.48 -3.55 6.38
N PRO A 17 3.52 -4.05 7.20
CA PRO A 17 3.53 -5.43 7.67
C PRO A 17 3.39 -6.44 6.52
N PRO A 18 3.74 -7.72 6.73
CA PRO A 18 3.41 -8.81 5.81
C PRO A 18 1.90 -8.82 5.48
N PHE A 19 1.55 -9.42 4.34
CA PHE A 19 0.16 -9.41 3.90
C PHE A 19 -0.77 -10.19 4.82
N ILE A 20 -1.96 -9.63 5.01
CA ILE A 20 -3.18 -10.35 5.39
C ILE A 20 -4.11 -10.36 4.19
N THR A 21 -5.26 -11.03 4.28
CA THR A 21 -6.16 -11.17 3.12
C THR A 21 -6.64 -9.83 2.57
N SER A 22 -7.05 -8.91 3.44
CA SER A 22 -7.54 -7.59 3.06
C SER A 22 -6.46 -6.77 2.34
N THR A 23 -5.25 -6.71 2.91
CA THR A 23 -4.14 -5.93 2.32
C THR A 23 -3.59 -6.56 1.05
N LEU A 24 -3.62 -7.89 0.91
CA LEU A 24 -3.26 -8.57 -0.34
C LEU A 24 -4.24 -8.21 -1.46
N GLN A 25 -5.55 -8.29 -1.20
CA GLN A 25 -6.57 -7.96 -2.21
C GLN A 25 -6.49 -6.48 -2.61
N GLN A 26 -6.28 -5.58 -1.64
CA GLN A 26 -6.09 -4.15 -1.90
C GLN A 26 -4.89 -3.88 -2.82
N GLU A 27 -3.71 -4.42 -2.49
CA GLU A 27 -2.50 -4.17 -3.28
C GLU A 27 -2.50 -4.90 -4.63
N ALA A 28 -3.15 -6.07 -4.72
CA ALA A 28 -3.35 -6.76 -5.99
C ALA A 28 -4.27 -5.95 -6.92
N TRP A 29 -5.34 -5.34 -6.39
CA TRP A 29 -6.15 -4.40 -7.16
C TRP A 29 -5.33 -3.20 -7.64
N ARG A 30 -4.60 -2.54 -6.73
CA ARG A 30 -3.85 -1.31 -7.05
C ARG A 30 -2.69 -1.52 -8.02
N LYS A 31 -1.97 -2.64 -7.91
CA LYS A 31 -0.71 -2.87 -8.65
C LYS A 31 -0.84 -3.85 -9.82
N LEU A 32 -1.80 -4.77 -9.74
CA LEU A 32 -1.98 -5.84 -10.73
C LEU A 32 -3.31 -5.73 -11.45
N HIS A 33 -4.22 -4.84 -11.01
CA HIS A 33 -5.59 -4.74 -11.51
C HIS A 33 -6.39 -6.04 -11.39
N PHE A 34 -6.03 -6.89 -10.42
CA PHE A 34 -6.75 -8.13 -10.13
C PHE A 34 -7.96 -7.84 -9.24
N THR A 35 -9.12 -8.36 -9.61
CA THR A 35 -10.29 -8.37 -8.73
C THR A 35 -10.00 -9.24 -7.51
N ALA A 36 -10.67 -8.99 -6.39
CA ALA A 36 -10.54 -9.73 -5.15
C ALA A 36 -10.77 -11.23 -5.37
N SER A 37 -11.79 -11.59 -6.14
CA SER A 37 -12.11 -12.98 -6.48
C SER A 37 -11.00 -13.63 -7.31
N TYR A 38 -10.43 -12.91 -8.29
CA TYR A 38 -9.31 -13.42 -9.08
C TYR A 38 -8.03 -13.56 -8.24
N THR A 39 -7.71 -12.57 -7.40
CA THR A 39 -6.60 -12.64 -6.44
C THR A 39 -6.70 -13.87 -5.55
N MET A 40 -7.89 -14.15 -4.99
CA MET A 40 -8.09 -15.30 -4.12
C MET A 40 -7.98 -16.63 -4.86
N SER A 41 -8.46 -16.72 -6.10
CA SER A 41 -8.28 -17.90 -6.95
C SER A 41 -6.81 -18.20 -7.21
N ILE A 42 -6.01 -17.19 -7.56
CA ILE A 42 -4.57 -17.38 -7.80
C ILE A 42 -3.83 -17.71 -6.51
N ALA A 43 -4.18 -17.06 -5.39
CA ALA A 43 -3.61 -17.35 -4.09
C ALA A 43 -3.90 -18.79 -3.62
N GLN A 44 -5.11 -19.31 -3.89
CA GLN A 44 -5.47 -20.70 -3.63
C GLN A 44 -4.52 -21.65 -4.36
N GLN A 45 -4.28 -21.43 -5.66
CA GLN A 45 -3.37 -22.26 -6.46
C GLN A 45 -1.92 -22.22 -5.92
N LEU A 46 -1.44 -21.03 -5.54
CA LEU A 46 -0.12 -20.88 -4.94
C LEU A 46 -0.01 -21.58 -3.58
N TYR A 47 -1.10 -21.67 -2.82
CA TYR A 47 -1.15 -22.35 -1.53
C TYR A 47 -1.22 -23.89 -1.68
N GLU A 48 -2.15 -24.40 -2.48
CA GLU A 48 -2.33 -25.84 -2.75
C GLU A 48 -1.13 -26.47 -3.47
N GLY A 49 -0.41 -25.65 -4.22
CA GLY A 49 0.89 -25.96 -4.79
C GLY A 49 0.87 -26.20 -6.28
N LEU A 50 2.03 -25.91 -6.87
CA LEU A 50 2.31 -25.94 -8.31
C LEU A 50 3.56 -26.80 -8.55
N PRO A 51 3.69 -27.41 -9.75
CA PRO A 51 4.92 -28.13 -10.11
C PRO A 51 6.08 -27.15 -10.26
N VAL A 52 7.18 -27.37 -9.52
CA VAL A 52 8.37 -26.51 -9.52
C VAL A 52 9.62 -27.36 -9.69
N GLY A 53 10.08 -27.50 -10.94
CA GLY A 53 11.29 -28.24 -11.29
C GLY A 53 11.38 -29.61 -10.60
N ASP A 54 12.54 -29.89 -10.01
CA ASP A 54 12.81 -31.14 -9.28
C ASP A 54 12.21 -31.17 -7.87
N GLU A 55 11.68 -30.05 -7.36
CA GLU A 55 10.99 -30.01 -6.06
C GLU A 55 9.59 -30.66 -6.12
N GLY A 56 9.10 -31.00 -7.32
CA GLY A 56 7.77 -31.55 -7.51
C GLY A 56 6.68 -30.52 -7.22
N ARG A 57 5.52 -30.99 -6.74
CA ARG A 57 4.37 -30.12 -6.45
C ARG A 57 4.48 -29.54 -5.05
N VAL A 58 4.68 -28.23 -4.95
CA VAL A 58 4.93 -27.55 -3.67
C VAL A 58 4.05 -26.31 -3.48
N GLY A 59 3.58 -26.12 -2.24
CA GLY A 59 2.95 -24.87 -1.82
C GLY A 59 3.97 -23.73 -1.78
N LEU A 60 3.68 -22.64 -2.48
CA LEU A 60 4.56 -21.48 -2.63
C LEU A 60 4.29 -20.39 -1.59
N ILE A 61 3.06 -20.30 -1.10
CA ILE A 61 2.67 -19.34 -0.06
C ILE A 61 1.98 -20.03 1.12
N THR A 62 1.93 -19.35 2.26
CA THR A 62 1.11 -19.72 3.42
C THR A 62 -0.39 -19.51 3.14
N TYR A 63 -1.24 -19.97 4.05
CA TYR A 63 -2.70 -19.87 3.89
C TYR A 63 -3.15 -18.42 3.69
N MET A 64 -3.91 -18.19 2.62
CA MET A 64 -4.26 -16.86 2.11
C MET A 64 -5.52 -16.24 2.75
N ARG A 65 -6.24 -16.96 3.62
CA ARG A 65 -7.36 -16.44 4.40
C ARG A 65 -6.92 -16.26 5.85
N THR A 66 -6.39 -15.09 6.15
CA THR A 66 -5.78 -14.74 7.44
C THR A 66 -5.97 -13.25 7.72
N ASP A 67 -6.20 -12.92 8.97
CA ASP A 67 -6.20 -11.56 9.54
C ASP A 67 -4.94 -11.28 10.36
N SER A 68 -4.00 -12.23 10.41
CA SER A 68 -2.79 -12.17 11.23
C SER A 68 -1.59 -11.69 10.43
N THR A 69 -0.91 -10.65 10.91
CA THR A 69 0.39 -10.22 10.38
C THR A 69 1.58 -11.00 10.98
N ARG A 70 1.32 -12.05 11.78
CA ARG A 70 2.35 -12.83 12.48
C ARG A 70 3.16 -13.66 11.50
N VAL A 71 4.46 -13.76 11.73
CA VAL A 71 5.37 -14.60 10.94
C VAL A 71 6.13 -15.54 11.87
N ALA A 72 6.29 -16.82 11.49
CA ALA A 72 7.15 -17.76 12.21
C ALA A 72 8.56 -17.20 12.41
N ARG A 73 9.14 -17.48 13.58
CA ARG A 73 10.52 -17.10 13.89
C ARG A 73 11.52 -17.63 12.86
N SER A 74 11.35 -18.86 12.37
CA SER A 74 12.21 -19.45 11.34
C SER A 74 12.19 -18.66 10.03
N ALA A 75 11.01 -18.21 9.58
CA ALA A 75 10.87 -17.41 8.38
C ALA A 75 11.42 -15.98 8.54
N ILE A 76 11.37 -15.41 9.75
CA ILE A 76 12.04 -14.13 10.05
C ILE A 76 13.55 -14.27 9.96
N VAL A 77 14.11 -15.35 10.52
CA VAL A 77 15.56 -15.63 10.44
C VAL A 77 15.99 -15.80 8.98
N GLU A 78 15.28 -16.63 8.21
CA GLU A 78 15.56 -16.85 6.78
C GLU A 78 15.49 -15.53 5.98
N ALA A 79 14.49 -14.69 6.22
CA ALA A 79 14.38 -13.40 5.56
C ALA A 79 15.56 -12.47 5.91
N ARG A 80 16.00 -12.46 7.17
CA ARG A 80 17.11 -11.62 7.60
C ARG A 80 18.44 -12.06 7.00
N GLU A 81 18.68 -13.37 6.92
CA GLU A 81 19.85 -13.95 6.25
C GLU A 81 19.84 -13.60 4.76
N PHE A 82 18.70 -13.80 4.09
CA PHE A 82 18.52 -13.44 2.69
C PHE A 82 18.82 -11.96 2.43
N ILE A 83 18.27 -11.05 3.23
CA ILE A 83 18.48 -9.60 3.05
C ILE A 83 19.95 -9.24 3.29
N THR A 84 20.57 -9.80 4.33
CA THR A 84 21.99 -9.57 4.63
C THR A 84 22.87 -10.00 3.45
N SER A 85 22.61 -11.19 2.90
CA SER A 85 23.35 -11.74 1.76
C SER A 85 23.11 -10.94 0.47
N LYS A 86 21.87 -10.54 0.18
CA LYS A 86 21.49 -9.94 -1.11
C LYS A 86 21.65 -8.42 -1.16
N TYR A 87 21.35 -7.72 -0.07
CA TYR A 87 21.29 -6.26 -0.02
C TYR A 87 22.34 -5.64 0.92
N GLY A 88 22.91 -6.43 1.84
CA GLY A 88 23.92 -6.00 2.79
C GLY A 88 23.35 -5.65 4.18
N SER A 89 24.24 -5.62 5.17
CA SER A 89 23.90 -5.46 6.60
C SER A 89 23.15 -4.17 6.94
N GLN A 90 23.40 -3.08 6.19
CA GLN A 90 22.70 -1.79 6.38
C GLN A 90 21.17 -1.87 6.14
N PHE A 91 20.72 -2.85 5.34
CA PHE A 91 19.30 -3.07 5.06
C PHE A 91 18.60 -3.95 6.10
N ILE A 92 19.32 -4.37 7.15
CA ILE A 92 18.76 -5.10 8.28
C ILE A 92 18.65 -4.21 9.52
N PRO A 93 17.46 -4.13 10.16
CA PRO A 93 17.31 -3.39 11.39
C PRO A 93 17.94 -4.14 12.59
N PRO A 94 18.31 -3.37 13.64
CA PRO A 94 18.60 -3.77 15.01
C PRO A 94 18.23 -5.18 15.42
N HIS A 95 16.92 -5.24 15.53
CA HIS A 95 16.13 -6.31 16.05
C HIS A 95 15.14 -6.74 14.98
N ALA A 96 14.74 -8.01 15.04
CA ALA A 96 13.66 -8.53 14.20
C ALA A 96 12.38 -7.70 14.37
N ARG A 97 11.67 -7.47 13.26
CA ARG A 97 10.39 -6.75 13.31
C ARG A 97 9.29 -7.75 13.60
N SER A 98 8.59 -7.55 14.71
CA SER A 98 7.32 -8.21 14.98
C SER A 98 6.16 -7.28 14.62
N PHE A 99 5.20 -7.83 13.89
CA PHE A 99 3.95 -7.16 13.57
C PHE A 99 2.85 -7.95 14.27
N ALA A 100 2.58 -7.62 15.52
CA ALA A 100 1.44 -8.14 16.24
C ALA A 100 0.27 -7.19 16.02
N THR A 101 -0.83 -7.70 15.48
CA THR A 101 -2.11 -7.01 15.46
C THR A 101 -3.07 -7.78 16.36
N ILE A 102 -3.66 -7.08 17.34
CA ILE A 102 -4.78 -7.61 18.12
C ILE A 102 -6.03 -7.26 17.33
N VAL A 103 -6.46 -8.15 16.43
CA VAL A 103 -7.76 -8.02 15.78
C VAL A 103 -8.81 -8.62 16.72
N LYS A 104 -9.85 -7.83 17.07
CA LYS A 104 -10.94 -8.28 17.95
C LYS A 104 -11.62 -9.51 17.31
N GLY A 105 -11.50 -10.67 17.96
CA GLY A 105 -12.11 -11.93 17.50
C GLY A 105 -11.31 -12.69 16.45
N ALA A 106 -10.02 -12.39 16.26
CA ALA A 106 -9.16 -13.15 15.37
C ALA A 106 -8.97 -14.60 15.82
N GLN A 107 -8.92 -15.51 14.85
CA GLN A 107 -8.49 -16.88 15.08
C GLN A 107 -6.96 -16.89 15.17
N GLU A 108 -6.42 -16.77 16.41
CA GLU A 108 -5.01 -16.52 16.75
C GLU A 108 -3.98 -17.58 16.29
N ALA A 109 -4.38 -18.58 15.51
CA ALA A 109 -3.52 -19.66 15.04
C ALA A 109 -2.81 -19.39 13.69
N HIS A 110 -3.27 -18.41 12.90
CA HIS A 110 -2.79 -18.24 11.52
C HIS A 110 -1.57 -17.32 11.40
N GLU A 111 -0.75 -17.58 10.38
CA GLU A 111 0.35 -16.70 9.97
C GLU A 111 -0.11 -15.73 8.89
N ALA A 112 0.71 -14.70 8.64
CA ALA A 112 0.60 -13.83 7.50
C ALA A 112 0.77 -14.58 6.18
N ILE A 113 0.29 -13.98 5.10
CA ILE A 113 0.49 -14.44 3.73
C ILE A 113 1.91 -14.09 3.29
N ARG A 114 2.74 -15.12 3.14
CA ARG A 114 4.17 -15.01 2.81
C ARG A 114 4.62 -16.20 1.96
N PRO A 115 5.78 -16.12 1.30
CA PRO A 115 6.42 -17.30 0.71
C PRO A 115 6.68 -18.36 1.77
N THR A 116 6.55 -19.63 1.39
CA THR A 116 6.91 -20.77 2.25
C THR A 116 8.43 -20.88 2.44
N LYS A 117 9.23 -20.43 1.46
CA LYS A 117 10.69 -20.26 1.52
C LYS A 117 11.09 -18.93 0.87
N ILE A 118 11.91 -18.12 1.53
CA ILE A 118 12.37 -16.84 0.99
C ILE A 118 13.36 -17.03 -0.17
N TRP A 119 14.17 -18.08 -0.13
CA TRP A 119 15.14 -18.37 -1.19
C TRP A 119 14.52 -18.75 -2.55
N ARG A 120 13.21 -19.04 -2.59
CA ARG A 120 12.42 -19.12 -3.83
C ARG A 120 12.20 -17.72 -4.40
N GLN A 121 13.28 -17.07 -4.82
CA GLN A 121 13.25 -15.74 -5.41
C GLN A 121 12.32 -15.73 -6.63
N PRO A 122 11.56 -14.65 -6.88
CA PRO A 122 10.64 -14.58 -7.99
C PRO A 122 11.28 -14.94 -9.34
N SER A 123 12.52 -14.50 -9.59
CA SER A 123 13.27 -14.80 -10.81
C SER A 123 13.51 -16.31 -11.03
N LEU A 124 13.69 -17.08 -9.96
CA LEU A 124 14.00 -18.50 -10.02
C LEU A 124 12.74 -19.35 -10.29
N ILE A 125 11.60 -18.92 -9.76
CA ILE A 125 10.37 -19.68 -9.90
C ILE A 125 9.50 -19.25 -11.08
N LYS A 126 9.78 -18.07 -11.66
CA LYS A 126 9.04 -17.52 -12.81
C LYS A 126 8.81 -18.52 -13.96
N PRO A 127 9.77 -19.38 -14.34
CA PRO A 127 9.56 -20.34 -15.44
C PRO A 127 8.44 -21.37 -15.18
N TYR A 128 8.09 -21.61 -13.91
CA TYR A 128 7.11 -22.62 -13.51
C TYR A 128 5.70 -22.04 -13.29
N LEU A 129 5.54 -20.72 -13.43
CA LEU A 129 4.32 -20.01 -13.09
C LEU A 129 3.70 -19.38 -14.34
N THR A 130 2.38 -19.39 -14.39
CA THR A 130 1.65 -18.49 -15.29
C THR A 130 1.95 -17.04 -14.94
N TYR A 131 1.71 -16.12 -15.88
CA TYR A 131 1.93 -14.69 -15.64
C TYR A 131 1.21 -14.19 -14.38
N ALA A 132 -0.06 -14.54 -14.19
CA ALA A 132 -0.84 -14.09 -13.03
C ALA A 132 -0.32 -14.67 -11.70
N GLN A 133 0.02 -15.96 -11.67
CA GLN A 133 0.63 -16.61 -10.50
C GLN A 133 1.97 -15.95 -10.15
N PHE A 134 2.83 -15.71 -11.14
CA PHE A 134 4.12 -15.04 -10.95
C PHE A 134 3.94 -13.64 -10.38
N ARG A 135 3.04 -12.83 -10.94
CA ARG A 135 2.81 -11.46 -10.50
C ARG A 135 2.29 -11.39 -9.06
N LEU A 136 1.37 -12.29 -8.68
CA LEU A 136 0.87 -12.33 -7.31
C LEU A 136 1.93 -12.85 -6.33
N TYR A 137 2.67 -13.90 -6.71
CA TYR A 137 3.77 -14.41 -5.90
C TYR A 137 4.86 -13.36 -5.69
N GLU A 138 5.28 -12.66 -6.76
CA GLU A 138 6.29 -11.61 -6.68
C GLU A 138 5.84 -10.49 -5.74
N LEU A 139 4.56 -10.10 -5.78
CA LEU A 139 3.98 -9.12 -4.88
C LEU A 139 4.08 -9.58 -3.41
N ILE A 140 3.67 -10.81 -3.12
CA ILE A 140 3.72 -11.43 -1.79
C ILE A 140 5.17 -11.52 -1.27
N TRP A 141 6.08 -11.98 -2.13
CA TRP A 141 7.50 -12.12 -1.81
C TRP A 141 8.15 -10.78 -1.49
N LYS A 142 7.95 -9.76 -2.34
CA LYS A 142 8.49 -8.41 -2.13
C LYS A 142 7.98 -7.82 -0.82
N ARG A 143 6.69 -7.98 -0.52
CA ARG A 143 6.09 -7.49 0.72
C ARG A 143 6.67 -8.16 1.96
N MET A 144 6.81 -9.49 1.94
CA MET A 144 7.38 -10.25 3.04
C MET A 144 8.82 -9.82 3.32
N VAL A 145 9.68 -9.79 2.30
CA VAL A 145 11.10 -9.41 2.47
C VAL A 145 11.21 -7.96 2.92
N ALA A 146 10.51 -7.03 2.27
CA ALA A 146 10.51 -5.61 2.65
C ALA A 146 10.04 -5.38 4.10
N SER A 147 9.10 -6.19 4.61
CA SER A 147 8.62 -6.08 5.99
C SER A 147 9.72 -6.25 7.04
N GLN A 148 10.81 -6.96 6.71
CA GLN A 148 11.93 -7.23 7.59
C GLN A 148 13.14 -6.31 7.35
N MET A 149 13.05 -5.38 6.38
CA MET A 149 14.14 -4.46 6.03
C MET A 149 14.18 -3.21 6.94
N SER A 150 15.31 -2.49 6.89
CA SER A 150 15.51 -1.20 7.55
C SER A 150 14.50 -0.15 7.02
N PRO A 151 14.11 0.84 7.86
CA PRO A 151 13.29 1.97 7.39
C PRO A 151 13.99 2.73 6.26
N ALA A 152 13.21 3.40 5.43
CA ALA A 152 13.73 4.45 4.56
C ALA A 152 13.88 5.75 5.36
N SER A 153 14.94 6.52 5.09
CA SER A 153 15.23 7.80 5.71
C SER A 153 15.20 8.91 4.66
N PHE A 154 14.65 10.05 5.05
CA PHE A 154 14.44 11.21 4.20
C PHE A 154 14.87 12.48 4.95
N ASP A 155 15.44 13.43 4.22
CA ASP A 155 15.57 14.81 4.66
C ASP A 155 14.42 15.61 4.04
N ASN A 156 13.48 16.01 4.89
CA ASN A 156 12.35 16.85 4.50
C ASN A 156 12.68 18.31 4.80
N THR A 157 12.81 19.10 3.75
CA THR A 157 13.09 20.53 3.84
C THR A 157 11.81 21.31 3.55
N THR A 158 11.40 22.17 4.48
CA THR A 158 10.32 23.14 4.27
C THR A 158 10.91 24.54 4.23
N VAL A 159 10.53 25.31 3.22
CA VAL A 159 10.99 26.69 3.02
C VAL A 159 9.76 27.60 3.03
N ASP A 160 9.79 28.58 3.93
CA ASP A 160 8.82 29.67 3.99
C ASP A 160 9.43 30.90 3.33
N ILE A 161 8.72 31.43 2.33
CA ILE A 161 9.13 32.58 1.51
C ILE A 161 8.13 33.70 1.78
N GLN A 162 8.64 34.85 2.21
CA GLN A 162 7.85 36.06 2.32
C GLN A 162 7.79 36.76 0.96
N ALA A 163 6.56 37.01 0.50
CA ALA A 163 6.27 37.81 -0.67
C ALA A 163 5.69 39.16 -0.22
N LYS A 164 6.40 40.24 -0.53
CA LYS A 164 5.94 41.62 -0.33
C LYS A 164 5.42 42.13 -1.68
N CYS A 165 4.18 42.59 -1.72
CA CYS A 165 3.58 43.11 -2.96
C CYS A 165 3.50 44.64 -2.90
N PRO A 166 4.04 45.36 -3.90
CA PRO A 166 3.79 46.79 -4.06
C PRO A 166 2.28 47.05 -4.13
N GLY A 167 1.74 47.87 -3.25
CA GLY A 167 0.30 48.20 -3.19
C GLY A 167 -0.55 47.36 -2.23
N SER A 168 0.02 46.33 -1.58
CA SER A 168 -0.64 45.60 -0.49
C SER A 168 0.00 45.96 0.85
N LYS A 169 -0.81 46.17 1.89
CA LYS A 169 -0.32 46.28 3.27
C LYS A 169 0.00 44.91 3.90
N ALA A 170 -0.45 43.83 3.27
CA ALA A 170 -0.25 42.47 3.75
C ALA A 170 0.96 41.82 3.06
N ASN A 171 1.77 41.12 3.86
CA ASN A 171 2.79 40.19 3.39
C ASN A 171 2.14 38.82 3.15
N TYR A 172 2.46 38.19 2.02
CA TYR A 172 2.01 36.83 1.72
C TYR A 172 3.08 35.83 2.13
N LEU A 173 2.63 34.64 2.56
CA LEU A 173 3.51 33.50 2.82
C LEU A 173 3.35 32.48 1.71
N LEU A 174 4.43 32.25 0.97
CA LEU A 174 4.55 31.12 0.07
C LEU A 174 5.33 30.02 0.79
N ARG A 175 4.92 28.77 0.60
CA ARG A 175 5.59 27.61 1.18
C ARG A 175 5.90 26.59 0.11
N THR A 176 7.12 26.08 0.13
CA THR A 176 7.52 24.92 -0.66
C THR A 176 8.15 23.87 0.24
N SER A 177 8.12 22.61 -0.20
CA SER A 177 8.71 21.50 0.51
C SER A 177 9.38 20.53 -0.46
N SER A 178 10.57 20.04 -0.10
CA SER A 178 11.22 18.92 -0.76
C SER A 178 11.46 17.78 0.22
N SER A 179 11.58 16.57 -0.33
CA SER A 179 11.90 15.36 0.41
C SER A 179 12.99 14.63 -0.36
N VAL A 180 14.17 14.51 0.23
CA VAL A 180 15.33 13.83 -0.38
C VAL A 180 15.59 12.51 0.34
N ILE A 181 15.66 11.41 -0.40
CA ILE A 181 15.98 10.08 0.18
C ILE A 181 17.46 10.10 0.61
N THR A 182 17.72 9.93 1.90
CA THR A 182 19.07 9.78 2.45
C THR A 182 19.46 8.32 2.62
N PHE A 183 18.48 7.44 2.83
CA PHE A 183 18.68 6.00 2.81
C PHE A 183 17.41 5.30 2.32
N PRO A 184 17.47 4.48 1.27
CA PRO A 184 16.25 3.93 0.67
C PRO A 184 15.62 2.80 1.50
N GLY A 185 16.39 2.07 2.33
CA GLY A 185 15.84 0.99 3.17
C GLY A 185 14.94 0.02 2.39
N PHE A 186 13.79 -0.31 2.94
CA PHE A 186 12.82 -1.23 2.31
C PHE A 186 12.26 -0.76 0.95
N THR A 187 12.34 0.54 0.61
CA THR A 187 11.71 1.07 -0.61
C THR A 187 12.43 0.65 -1.88
N ILE A 188 13.65 0.10 -1.79
CA ILE A 188 14.32 -0.53 -2.94
C ILE A 188 13.54 -1.74 -3.47
N LEU A 189 12.70 -2.34 -2.62
CA LEU A 189 12.00 -3.58 -2.94
C LEU A 189 10.49 -3.39 -3.04
N TYR A 190 9.90 -2.62 -2.10
CA TYR A 190 8.46 -2.48 -2.01
C TYR A 190 8.04 -1.12 -1.46
N THR A 191 7.02 -0.52 -2.08
CA THR A 191 6.28 0.62 -1.53
C THR A 191 4.79 0.41 -1.79
N GLU A 192 3.94 0.64 -0.79
CA GLU A 192 2.48 0.58 -0.96
C GLU A 192 2.00 1.59 -2.00
N SER A 193 1.07 1.15 -2.84
CA SER A 193 0.36 2.07 -3.72
C SER A 193 -0.62 2.91 -2.91
N LYS A 194 -0.77 4.18 -3.27
CA LYS A 194 -1.81 5.05 -2.72
C LYS A 194 -3.00 5.09 -3.69
N ASP A 195 -4.20 5.23 -3.14
CA ASP A 195 -5.46 5.31 -3.92
C ASP A 195 -5.60 6.67 -4.63
N GLU A 196 -4.91 7.71 -4.13
CA GLU A 196 -4.78 9.02 -4.77
C GLU A 196 -3.36 9.18 -5.32
N GLU A 197 -3.24 9.75 -6.53
CA GLU A 197 -1.93 10.17 -7.04
C GLU A 197 -1.37 11.25 -6.11
N GLU A 198 -0.19 11.01 -5.54
CA GLU A 198 0.57 12.10 -4.92
C GLU A 198 0.94 13.10 -6.02
N GLY A 199 0.32 14.29 -5.95
CA GLY A 199 0.65 15.40 -6.82
C GLY A 199 2.14 15.74 -6.75
N LYS A 200 2.73 15.90 -7.94
CA LYS A 200 4.12 16.30 -8.27
C LYS A 200 5.22 15.56 -7.49
N LYS A 201 6.04 14.80 -8.24
CA LYS A 201 7.38 14.34 -7.79
C LYS A 201 8.10 15.50 -7.09
N SER A 202 8.54 15.29 -5.86
CA SER A 202 9.29 16.31 -5.12
C SER A 202 10.53 16.71 -5.91
N SER A 203 10.51 17.90 -6.50
CA SER A 203 11.70 18.49 -7.10
C SER A 203 12.72 18.76 -6.00
N SER A 204 14.00 18.46 -6.27
CA SER A 204 15.09 18.92 -5.42
C SER A 204 15.02 20.44 -5.31
N LEU A 205 15.03 20.96 -4.09
CA LEU A 205 15.24 22.38 -3.87
C LEU A 205 16.74 22.67 -3.89
N PRO A 206 17.19 23.83 -4.41
CA PRO A 206 18.55 24.29 -4.19
C PRO A 206 18.80 24.49 -2.68
N GLN A 207 20.07 24.54 -2.30
CA GLN A 207 20.42 24.96 -0.95
C GLN A 207 20.00 26.41 -0.76
N LEU A 208 19.16 26.65 0.25
CA LEU A 208 18.64 27.96 0.60
C LEU A 208 18.92 28.22 2.08
N GLU A 209 19.22 29.45 2.40
CA GLU A 209 19.44 29.94 3.75
C GLU A 209 18.42 31.02 4.12
N LYS A 210 18.34 31.32 5.41
CA LYS A 210 17.50 32.42 5.87
C LYS A 210 18.07 33.72 5.30
N ASP A 211 17.18 34.61 4.89
CA ASP A 211 17.46 35.94 4.34
C ASP A 211 17.97 35.93 2.88
N ASP A 212 18.05 34.76 2.22
CA ASP A 212 18.28 34.67 0.78
C ASP A 212 17.23 35.46 -0.01
N GLU A 213 17.70 36.27 -0.94
CA GLU A 213 16.86 37.00 -1.89
C GLU A 213 16.47 36.09 -3.06
N LEU A 214 15.19 36.14 -3.43
CA LEU A 214 14.63 35.37 -4.53
C LEU A 214 14.03 36.30 -5.59
N GLU A 215 14.40 36.03 -6.84
CA GLU A 215 13.82 36.63 -8.03
C GLU A 215 12.50 35.94 -8.39
N LEU A 216 11.48 36.74 -8.69
CA LEU A 216 10.20 36.22 -9.18
C LEU A 216 10.27 35.99 -10.69
N LEU A 217 10.35 34.72 -11.11
CA LEU A 217 10.34 34.37 -12.52
C LEU A 217 8.93 34.41 -13.14
N GLY A 218 7.89 34.13 -12.36
CA GLY A 218 6.50 34.15 -12.83
C GLY A 218 5.50 33.78 -11.75
N LEU A 219 4.24 34.17 -11.96
CA LEU A 219 3.09 33.78 -11.14
C LEU A 219 2.11 33.02 -12.02
N PHE A 220 1.68 31.85 -11.57
CA PHE A 220 0.72 30.98 -12.27
C PHE A 220 -0.53 30.85 -11.39
N PRO A 221 -1.55 31.69 -11.59
CA PRO A 221 -2.79 31.59 -10.84
C PRO A 221 -3.49 30.27 -11.16
N GLU A 222 -3.67 29.42 -10.15
CA GLU A 222 -4.45 28.19 -10.26
C GLU A 222 -5.73 28.34 -9.45
N GLN A 223 -6.86 27.98 -10.05
CA GLN A 223 -8.15 27.89 -9.37
C GLN A 223 -8.49 26.42 -9.18
N HIS A 224 -8.74 26.03 -7.92
CA HIS A 224 -9.19 24.68 -7.60
C HIS A 224 -10.66 24.68 -7.19
N PHE A 225 -11.35 23.61 -7.55
CA PHE A 225 -12.71 23.32 -7.11
C PHE A 225 -12.70 22.10 -6.19
N THR A 226 -13.54 22.13 -5.16
CA THR A 226 -13.77 20.95 -4.32
C THR A 226 -14.37 19.83 -5.16
N GLN A 227 -13.78 18.64 -5.06
CA GLN A 227 -14.31 17.45 -5.71
C GLN A 227 -15.22 16.68 -4.74
N PRO A 228 -16.28 16.01 -5.22
CA PRO A 228 -17.05 15.10 -4.38
C PRO A 228 -16.17 13.93 -3.91
N PRO A 229 -16.55 13.24 -2.82
CA PRO A 229 -15.84 12.04 -2.38
C PRO A 229 -15.73 11.00 -3.50
N PRO A 230 -14.56 10.36 -3.67
CA PRO A 230 -14.38 9.35 -4.71
C PRO A 230 -15.27 8.13 -4.42
N ARG A 231 -15.75 7.50 -5.49
CA ARG A 231 -16.47 6.23 -5.38
C ARG A 231 -15.54 5.10 -4.93
N PHE A 232 -16.10 4.06 -4.34
CA PHE A 232 -15.33 2.90 -3.91
C PHE A 232 -14.83 2.09 -5.11
N THR A 233 -13.54 1.78 -5.10
CA THR A 233 -12.91 0.68 -5.84
C THR A 233 -12.98 -0.61 -5.03
N GLU A 234 -12.55 -1.76 -5.57
CA GLU A 234 -12.43 -2.99 -4.78
C GLU A 234 -11.51 -2.81 -3.57
N ALA A 235 -10.34 -2.17 -3.76
CA ALA A 235 -9.41 -1.93 -2.67
C ALA A 235 -10.03 -1.06 -1.56
N THR A 236 -10.66 0.05 -1.91
CA THR A 236 -11.22 0.97 -0.92
C THR A 236 -12.48 0.41 -0.25
N LEU A 237 -13.29 -0.39 -0.95
CA LEU A 237 -14.42 -1.10 -0.35
C LEU A 237 -13.96 -2.18 0.64
N ILE A 238 -12.95 -2.99 0.29
CA ILE A 238 -12.38 -3.99 1.19
C ILE A 238 -11.81 -3.32 2.45
N LYS A 239 -11.08 -2.22 2.28
CA LYS A 239 -10.56 -1.41 3.38
C LYS A 239 -11.69 -0.92 4.28
N MET A 240 -12.79 -0.43 3.71
CA MET A 240 -13.95 0.01 4.47
C MET A 240 -14.62 -1.15 5.22
N LEU A 241 -14.83 -2.30 4.56
CA LEU A 241 -15.41 -3.50 5.19
C LEU A 241 -14.59 -4.00 6.38
N GLU A 242 -13.26 -3.94 6.27
CA GLU A 242 -12.33 -4.28 7.37
C GLU A 242 -12.42 -3.28 8.52
N GLN A 243 -12.38 -1.97 8.22
CA GLN A 243 -12.45 -0.91 9.22
C GLN A 243 -13.77 -0.91 10.00
N GLN A 244 -14.87 -1.22 9.33
CA GLN A 244 -16.20 -1.34 9.95
C GLN A 244 -16.42 -2.69 10.65
N GLY A 245 -15.47 -3.63 10.56
CA GLY A 245 -15.60 -4.96 11.16
C GLY A 245 -16.70 -5.84 10.51
N ILE A 246 -17.16 -5.48 9.32
CA ILE A 246 -18.22 -6.19 8.57
C ILE A 246 -17.62 -7.37 7.80
N GLY A 247 -16.47 -7.16 7.17
CA GLY A 247 -15.80 -8.19 6.37
C GLY A 247 -14.93 -9.13 7.21
N ARG A 248 -14.66 -10.31 6.66
CA ARG A 248 -13.69 -11.30 7.16
C ARG A 248 -12.85 -11.81 5.99
N PRO A 249 -11.65 -12.38 6.25
CA PRO A 249 -10.81 -12.97 5.21
C PRO A 249 -11.54 -13.89 4.22
N SER A 250 -12.52 -14.66 4.71
CA SER A 250 -13.34 -15.56 3.89
C SER A 250 -14.46 -14.87 3.11
N THR A 251 -14.85 -13.64 3.47
CA THR A 251 -16.06 -12.98 2.94
C THR A 251 -15.80 -11.76 2.07
N TYR A 252 -14.62 -11.13 2.11
CA TYR A 252 -14.34 -9.93 1.30
C TYR A 252 -14.64 -10.12 -0.19
N ALA A 253 -13.99 -11.10 -0.85
CA ALA A 253 -14.21 -11.37 -2.27
C ALA A 253 -15.66 -11.83 -2.57
N PRO A 254 -16.26 -12.77 -1.81
CA PRO A 254 -17.67 -13.12 -1.99
C PRO A 254 -18.65 -11.95 -1.86
N ILE A 255 -18.46 -11.03 -0.91
CA ILE A 255 -19.32 -9.85 -0.75
C ILE A 255 -19.28 -9.02 -2.04
N LEU A 256 -18.08 -8.70 -2.53
CA LEU A 256 -17.87 -7.89 -3.73
C LEU A 256 -18.44 -8.57 -4.99
N SER A 257 -18.25 -9.88 -5.15
CA SER A 257 -18.86 -10.65 -6.25
C SER A 257 -20.37 -10.65 -6.16
N THR A 258 -20.94 -10.94 -4.99
CA THR A 258 -22.39 -11.10 -4.81
C THR A 258 -23.16 -9.83 -5.12
N ILE A 259 -22.68 -8.66 -4.65
CA ILE A 259 -23.38 -7.39 -4.89
C ILE A 259 -23.36 -6.99 -6.38
N GLN A 260 -22.34 -7.41 -7.12
CA GLN A 260 -22.25 -7.20 -8.57
C GLN A 260 -23.13 -8.19 -9.33
N GLU A 261 -23.04 -9.48 -9.02
CA GLU A 261 -23.79 -10.56 -9.69
C GLU A 261 -25.31 -10.41 -9.51
N ARG A 262 -25.75 -9.90 -8.35
CA ARG A 262 -27.16 -9.60 -8.09
C ARG A 262 -27.63 -8.26 -8.66
N GLY A 263 -26.74 -7.52 -9.33
CA GLY A 263 -27.08 -6.25 -9.99
C GLY A 263 -27.37 -5.09 -9.05
N TYR A 264 -26.93 -5.14 -7.77
CA TYR A 264 -27.07 -4.01 -6.84
C TYR A 264 -26.05 -2.89 -7.14
N VAL A 265 -24.89 -3.28 -7.67
CA VAL A 265 -23.87 -2.33 -8.12
C VAL A 265 -23.35 -2.74 -9.49
N THR A 266 -22.92 -1.75 -10.28
CA THR A 266 -22.14 -1.95 -11.50
C THR A 266 -20.74 -1.39 -11.32
N LYS A 267 -19.83 -1.82 -12.18
CA LYS A 267 -18.45 -1.33 -12.18
C LYS A 267 -18.22 -0.45 -13.39
N ALA A 268 -17.87 0.82 -13.15
CA ALA A 268 -17.54 1.78 -14.18
C ALA A 268 -16.20 2.43 -13.85
N ASN A 269 -15.26 2.39 -14.79
CA ASN A 269 -13.89 2.90 -14.63
C ASN A 269 -13.21 2.40 -13.34
N GLY A 270 -13.38 1.10 -13.02
CA GLY A 270 -12.78 0.45 -11.86
C GLY A 270 -13.45 0.77 -10.50
N SER A 271 -14.49 1.59 -10.49
CA SER A 271 -15.24 1.96 -9.27
C SER A 271 -16.66 1.42 -9.30
N PHE A 272 -17.19 1.11 -8.11
CA PHE A 272 -18.56 0.68 -7.89
C PHE A 272 -19.53 1.86 -8.00
N GLN A 273 -20.64 1.64 -8.70
CA GLN A 273 -21.77 2.56 -8.78
C GLN A 273 -23.04 1.81 -8.38
N PRO A 274 -23.86 2.33 -7.45
CA PRO A 274 -25.14 1.72 -7.14
C PRO A 274 -26.06 1.79 -8.36
N THR A 275 -26.78 0.70 -8.62
CA THR A 275 -27.87 0.69 -9.61
C THR A 275 -29.14 1.22 -8.98
N GLU A 276 -30.15 1.54 -9.79
CA GLU A 276 -31.48 1.89 -9.28
C GLU A 276 -32.05 0.79 -8.38
N LEU A 277 -31.89 -0.48 -8.78
CA LEU A 277 -32.27 -1.63 -7.94
C LEU A 277 -31.55 -1.62 -6.59
N GLY A 278 -30.24 -1.37 -6.59
CA GLY A 278 -29.44 -1.28 -5.36
C GLY A 278 -29.92 -0.18 -4.42
N VAL A 279 -30.25 1.00 -4.97
CA VAL A 279 -30.77 2.14 -4.19
C VAL A 279 -32.14 1.79 -3.59
N VAL A 280 -33.08 1.31 -4.41
CA VAL A 280 -34.45 1.00 -3.94
C VAL A 280 -34.42 -0.08 -2.86
N VAL A 281 -33.64 -1.15 -3.03
CA VAL A 281 -33.52 -2.21 -2.03
C VAL A 281 -32.91 -1.67 -0.74
N ASN A 282 -31.85 -0.87 -0.82
CA ASN A 282 -31.23 -0.24 0.35
C ASN A 282 -32.20 0.69 1.09
N ASP A 283 -32.97 1.50 0.38
CA ASP A 283 -33.93 2.43 0.98
C ASP A 283 -35.08 1.70 1.68
N LEU A 284 -35.56 0.59 1.10
CA LEU A 284 -36.56 -0.28 1.73
C LEU A 284 -36.01 -0.94 3.00
N LEU A 285 -34.77 -1.44 2.96
CA LEU A 285 -34.11 -2.02 4.14
C LEU A 285 -33.94 -0.97 5.24
N ASN A 286 -33.42 0.22 4.94
CA ASN A 286 -33.28 1.29 5.94
C ASN A 286 -34.62 1.74 6.53
N LYS A 287 -35.71 1.71 5.74
CA LYS A 287 -37.04 2.13 6.20
C LYS A 287 -37.73 1.10 7.08
N TYR A 288 -37.65 -0.19 6.72
CA TYR A 288 -38.44 -1.25 7.36
C TYR A 288 -37.62 -2.17 8.26
N PHE A 289 -36.29 -2.15 8.15
CA PHE A 289 -35.33 -2.98 8.90
C PHE A 289 -34.09 -2.14 9.32
N PRO A 290 -34.26 -1.13 10.20
CA PRO A 290 -33.18 -0.19 10.55
C PRO A 290 -32.13 -0.73 11.55
N ASP A 291 -32.39 -1.86 12.21
CA ASP A 291 -31.51 -2.53 13.19
C ASP A 291 -30.65 -3.63 12.53
#